data_AF-A0AA38IA15-F1
#
_entry.id   AF-A0AA38IA15-F1
#
_cell.length_a   1.000
_cell.length_b   1.000
_cell.length_c   1.000
_cell.angle_alpha   90.00
_cell.angle_beta   90.00
_cell.angle_gamma   90.00
#
_symmetry.space_group_name_H-M   'P 1'
#
loop_
_entity.id
_entity.type
_entity.pdbx_description
1 polymer ?
#
loop_
_entity_poly.entity_id
_entity_poly.type
_entity_poly.pdbx_seq_one_letter_code
_entity_poly.pdbx_strand_id
1 'polypeptide(L)'
;MPSLVTVQKNTNKDKQNEEKELVRLVREFWILDRERAMSQLTGFTKLTKASKVVNIFKKEYENILKDLAVATGPEKRKRDNVQFKNLAAILQFGEICTEEVKTQKTYMAELEQRIRDVTKNVHALKKMQITDRQYEDTCHAAVQTLETLENKLDAEMKKFNMIVTENTRMRDEITHLLWNRRNFQTLWGKLIDRLTTGKRIMLDLIEQATITYDQREDWCNKLQILRTSGHKDYVINVEEMRRYRQNIDHIVKLEKFLSIKGQKRVVKDLIQKETLKRVEMQKIMEQKMHEYKIMLTEIVEFARQTNTDVIARKYRQREADNFSSFKYVINAMNNMALANDTLGSLYESIEEQRLSLDHMAEQQTKTIENLEEQLQKSTQDTKILTDEIHQLDNKLERLMKDIHYVFKLCHCDKDPLLRLLGDQSTIKDYNVLLYLQVLENTICNNILNATYKTKCDKKFAQKRVFIEDTEPTKMHTIDQIVKNHPCALCLEHEMISDVIEKAQRVWSRAEVKERLQIRITAPDDNLTYLHTLSKCHMPQARRMQQLRYQ
;
A
#
# COMPACT_ATOMS: atom_id res chain seq x y z
N MET A 1 -16.64 210.94 54.89
CA MET A 1 -16.49 209.50 55.24
C MET A 1 -15.87 208.79 54.02
N PRO A 2 -14.95 207.83 54.23
CA PRO A 2 -13.51 208.14 54.05
C PRO A 2 -12.98 207.84 52.63
N SER A 3 -12.25 208.77 52.01
CA SER A 3 -10.77 208.82 51.89
C SER A 3 -10.15 207.66 51.09
N LEU A 4 -9.56 207.88 49.90
CA LEU A 4 -8.28 208.60 49.61
C LEU A 4 -7.05 207.79 50.09
N VAL A 5 -5.88 207.81 49.43
CA VAL A 5 -5.22 208.92 48.70
C VAL A 5 -5.34 208.83 47.16
N THR A 6 -4.25 208.95 46.39
CA THR A 6 -4.19 209.44 44.98
C THR A 6 -3.01 208.76 44.23
N VAL A 7 -2.48 209.12 43.04
CA VAL A 7 -2.40 210.37 42.24
C VAL A 7 -2.20 209.97 40.74
N GLN A 8 -2.90 210.55 39.75
CA GLN A 8 -2.57 211.76 38.94
C GLN A 8 -1.25 211.67 38.13
N LYS A 9 -1.10 212.22 36.89
CA LYS A 9 -2.01 212.99 36.00
C LYS A 9 -1.43 213.12 34.57
N ASN A 10 -2.22 213.71 33.66
CA ASN A 10 -1.88 214.60 32.53
C ASN A 10 -0.73 214.21 31.57
N THR A 11 -0.98 213.87 30.30
CA THR A 11 -1.42 214.70 29.14
C THR A 11 -0.40 215.73 28.62
N ASN A 12 -0.28 215.78 27.29
CA ASN A 12 0.37 216.84 26.49
C ASN A 12 1.88 216.99 26.65
N LYS A 13 2.60 215.95 26.20
CA LYS A 13 3.84 216.15 25.44
C LYS A 13 3.86 215.28 24.19
N ASP A 14 4.27 215.92 23.09
CA ASP A 14 4.96 215.31 21.94
C ASP A 14 4.22 214.14 21.24
N LYS A 15 3.14 214.37 20.48
CA LYS A 15 3.12 215.02 19.14
C LYS A 15 4.35 214.96 18.22
N GLN A 16 5.52 214.54 18.71
CA GLN A 16 6.72 214.22 17.93
C GLN A 16 7.22 212.79 18.18
N ASN A 17 6.76 212.14 19.27
CA ASN A 17 6.85 210.69 19.39
C ASN A 17 5.85 210.02 18.45
N GLU A 18 4.65 210.58 18.26
CA GLU A 18 3.58 210.03 17.41
C GLU A 18 4.03 209.64 15.99
N GLU A 19 4.90 210.43 15.34
CA GLU A 19 5.45 210.08 14.00
C GLU A 19 6.50 208.95 14.06
N LYS A 20 7.27 208.85 15.14
CA LYS A 20 8.25 207.76 15.35
C LYS A 20 7.59 206.47 15.80
N GLU A 21 6.52 206.58 16.59
CA GLU A 21 5.60 205.50 16.93
C GLU A 21 4.96 204.95 15.65
N LEU A 22 4.51 205.81 14.72
CA LEU A 22 3.92 205.41 13.43
C LEU A 22 4.84 204.47 12.62
N VAL A 23 6.12 204.80 12.49
CA VAL A 23 7.11 203.95 11.79
C VAL A 23 7.39 202.65 12.56
N ARG A 24 7.27 202.66 13.90
CA ARG A 24 7.46 201.47 14.74
C ARG A 24 6.26 200.53 14.68
N LEU A 25 5.04 201.07 14.81
CA LEU A 25 3.76 200.36 14.75
C LEU A 25 3.51 199.73 13.38
N VAL A 26 3.88 200.39 12.27
CA VAL A 26 3.82 199.76 10.93
C VAL A 26 4.73 198.53 10.85
N ARG A 27 5.85 198.51 11.59
CA ARG A 27 6.75 197.34 11.65
C ARG A 27 6.25 196.26 12.60
N GLU A 28 5.62 196.64 13.72
CA GLU A 28 4.94 195.70 14.62
C GLU A 28 3.73 195.05 13.96
N PHE A 29 2.96 195.79 13.14
CA PHE A 29 1.83 195.26 12.37
C PHE A 29 2.22 194.06 11.48
N TRP A 30 3.35 194.18 10.77
CA TRP A 30 3.90 193.09 9.93
C TRP A 30 4.46 191.90 10.71
N ILE A 31 4.83 192.08 11.98
CA ILE A 31 5.25 190.98 12.87
C ILE A 31 4.01 190.30 13.47
N LEU A 32 3.07 191.08 13.98
CA LEU A 32 1.85 190.58 14.63
C LEU A 32 0.92 189.83 13.65
N ASP A 33 0.76 190.29 12.40
CA ASP A 33 -0.09 189.56 11.44
C ASP A 33 0.56 188.22 11.00
N ARG A 34 1.90 188.10 11.12
CA ARG A 34 2.62 186.83 10.94
C ARG A 34 2.47 185.89 12.15
N GLU A 35 2.42 186.41 13.37
CA GLU A 35 2.15 185.60 14.58
C GLU A 35 0.67 185.19 14.70
N ARG A 36 -0.24 186.04 14.22
CA ARG A 36 -1.68 185.76 14.06
C ARG A 36 -1.93 184.51 13.22
N ALA A 37 -1.19 184.35 12.12
CA ALA A 37 -1.27 183.17 11.25
C ALA A 37 -0.81 181.88 11.95
N MET A 38 0.25 181.93 12.76
CA MET A 38 0.79 180.75 13.47
C MET A 38 -0.12 180.27 14.61
N SER A 39 -0.71 181.18 15.38
CA SER A 39 -1.53 180.82 16.55
C SER A 39 -2.89 180.24 16.18
N GLN A 40 -3.49 180.65 15.06
CA GLN A 40 -4.79 180.12 14.62
C GLN A 40 -4.71 178.64 14.18
N LEU A 41 -3.56 178.19 13.67
CA LEU A 41 -3.41 176.84 13.10
C LEU A 41 -3.30 175.73 14.17
N THR A 42 -2.76 176.04 15.35
CA THR A 42 -2.42 175.03 16.37
C THR A 42 -3.56 174.73 17.36
N GLY A 43 -4.52 175.63 17.55
CA GLY A 43 -5.65 175.44 18.47
C GLY A 43 -6.71 174.44 17.96
N PHE A 44 -7.18 174.63 16.71
CA PHE A 44 -8.31 173.87 16.15
C PHE A 44 -8.06 172.35 16.03
N THR A 45 -6.80 171.94 15.86
CA THR A 45 -6.44 170.53 15.61
C THR A 45 -6.50 169.64 16.85
N LYS A 46 -6.51 170.21 18.06
CA LYS A 46 -6.69 169.45 19.32
C LYS A 46 -8.17 169.23 19.65
N LEU A 47 -9.00 170.27 19.55
CA LEU A 47 -10.44 170.19 19.87
C LEU A 47 -11.21 169.27 18.90
N THR A 48 -10.89 169.33 17.61
CA THR A 48 -11.51 168.47 16.57
C THR A 48 -11.18 166.98 16.73
N LYS A 49 -10.02 166.63 17.32
CA LYS A 49 -9.68 165.23 17.64
C LYS A 49 -10.52 164.70 18.80
N ALA A 50 -10.69 165.47 19.87
CA ALA A 50 -11.50 165.07 21.03
C ALA A 50 -12.96 164.79 20.65
N SER A 51 -13.59 165.69 19.88
CA SER A 51 -14.99 165.52 19.43
C SER A 51 -15.19 164.29 18.53
N LYS A 52 -14.21 163.96 17.66
CA LYS A 52 -14.26 162.75 16.83
C LYS A 52 -14.27 161.47 17.67
N VAL A 53 -13.46 161.37 18.72
CA VAL A 53 -13.40 160.19 19.60
C VAL A 53 -14.72 159.98 20.35
N VAL A 54 -15.33 161.04 20.88
CA VAL A 54 -16.64 160.94 21.57
C VAL A 54 -17.75 160.46 20.62
N ASN A 55 -17.75 160.90 19.36
CA ASN A 55 -18.70 160.45 18.36
C ASN A 55 -18.45 159.01 17.85
N ILE A 56 -17.22 158.49 17.96
CA ILE A 56 -16.94 157.06 17.72
C ILE A 56 -17.56 156.23 18.86
N PHE A 57 -17.26 156.54 20.12
CA PHE A 57 -17.83 155.78 21.25
C PHE A 57 -19.35 155.81 21.32
N LYS A 58 -20.01 156.91 20.96
CA LYS A 58 -21.49 156.92 20.82
C LYS A 58 -21.98 155.98 19.73
N LYS A 59 -21.31 155.91 18.57
CA LYS A 59 -21.66 154.97 17.50
C LYS A 59 -21.44 153.52 17.91
N GLU A 60 -20.36 153.21 18.63
CA GLU A 60 -20.11 151.84 19.10
C GLU A 60 -21.10 151.42 20.19
N TYR A 61 -21.46 152.31 21.12
CA TYR A 61 -22.53 152.04 22.09
C TYR A 61 -23.89 151.76 21.42
N GLU A 62 -24.26 152.56 20.41
CA GLU A 62 -25.45 152.31 19.60
C GLU A 62 -25.37 151.00 18.80
N ASN A 63 -24.22 150.66 18.22
CA ASN A 63 -24.03 149.42 17.47
C ASN A 63 -24.14 148.20 18.38
N ILE A 64 -23.47 148.21 19.54
CA ILE A 64 -23.55 147.11 20.52
C ILE A 64 -25.00 146.89 20.97
N LEU A 65 -25.78 147.95 21.23
CA LEU A 65 -27.20 147.83 21.55
C LEU A 65 -28.04 147.25 20.39
N LYS A 66 -27.75 147.64 19.14
CA LYS A 66 -28.40 147.09 17.94
C LYS A 66 -28.05 145.61 17.76
N ASP A 67 -26.79 145.23 17.94
CA ASP A 67 -26.32 143.84 17.84
C ASP A 67 -26.91 142.97 18.94
N LEU A 68 -27.06 143.48 20.17
CA LEU A 68 -27.72 142.77 21.28
C LEU A 68 -29.22 142.59 21.01
N ALA A 69 -29.91 143.60 20.47
CA ALA A 69 -31.30 143.50 20.04
C ALA A 69 -31.49 142.52 18.86
N VAL A 70 -30.53 142.47 17.92
CA VAL A 70 -30.50 141.52 16.81
C VAL A 70 -30.11 140.10 17.26
N ALA A 71 -29.33 139.96 18.34
CA ALA A 71 -29.00 138.68 18.97
C ALA A 71 -30.19 138.09 19.75
N THR A 72 -30.86 138.90 20.56
CA THR A 72 -32.04 138.49 21.35
C THR A 72 -33.36 138.54 20.57
N GLY A 73 -33.32 138.99 19.32
CA GLY A 73 -34.49 139.16 18.47
C GLY A 73 -35.26 137.85 18.25
N PRO A 74 -36.61 137.90 18.17
CA PRO A 74 -37.46 136.71 18.08
C PRO A 74 -37.18 135.87 16.82
N GLU A 75 -36.64 136.49 15.78
CA GLU A 75 -36.14 135.86 14.55
C GLU A 75 -35.05 134.81 14.80
N LYS A 76 -34.00 135.16 15.54
CA LYS A 76 -32.91 134.22 15.86
C LYS A 76 -33.40 133.15 16.83
N ARG A 77 -34.10 133.55 17.90
CA ARG A 77 -34.62 132.63 18.91
C ARG A 77 -35.60 131.58 18.34
N LYS A 78 -36.30 131.90 17.23
CA LYS A 78 -37.06 130.92 16.44
C LYS A 78 -36.15 129.97 15.65
N ARG A 79 -35.14 130.49 14.95
CA ARG A 79 -34.14 129.68 14.23
C ARG A 79 -33.41 128.70 15.14
N ASP A 80 -32.97 129.14 16.32
CA ASP A 80 -32.26 128.29 17.30
C ASP A 80 -33.16 127.14 17.79
N ASN A 81 -34.45 127.41 18.01
CA ASN A 81 -35.44 126.41 18.42
C ASN A 81 -35.78 125.43 17.27
N VAL A 82 -35.79 125.89 16.01
CA VAL A 82 -35.88 125.00 14.83
C VAL A 82 -34.62 124.13 14.70
N GLN A 83 -33.42 124.70 14.89
CA GLN A 83 -32.18 123.92 14.88
C GLN A 83 -32.15 122.87 16.00
N PHE A 84 -32.59 123.21 17.22
CA PHE A 84 -32.68 122.26 18.33
C PHE A 84 -33.66 121.11 18.02
N LYS A 85 -34.84 121.41 17.44
CA LYS A 85 -35.80 120.38 17.01
C LYS A 85 -35.24 119.48 15.90
N ASN A 86 -34.53 120.05 14.94
CA ASN A 86 -33.86 119.29 13.89
C ASN A 86 -32.75 118.40 14.47
N LEU A 87 -31.97 118.89 15.43
CA LEU A 87 -30.92 118.12 16.11
C LEU A 87 -31.52 116.95 16.91
N ALA A 88 -32.61 117.19 17.64
CA ALA A 88 -33.34 116.15 18.38
C ALA A 88 -33.92 115.07 17.45
N ALA A 89 -34.50 115.47 16.31
CA ALA A 89 -35.00 114.53 15.31
C ALA A 89 -33.86 113.70 14.66
N ILE A 90 -32.71 114.30 14.39
CA ILE A 90 -31.52 113.59 13.89
C ILE A 90 -30.96 112.61 14.93
N LEU A 91 -30.95 112.98 16.22
CA LEU A 91 -30.54 112.08 17.30
C LEU A 91 -31.49 110.89 17.44
N GLN A 92 -32.81 111.12 17.46
CA GLN A 92 -33.81 110.05 17.51
C GLN A 92 -33.74 109.12 16.30
N PHE A 93 -33.54 109.67 15.09
CA PHE A 93 -33.32 108.86 13.89
C PHE A 93 -32.02 108.05 13.97
N GLY A 94 -30.95 108.64 14.51
CA GLY A 94 -29.69 107.97 14.80
C GLY A 94 -29.86 106.81 15.79
N GLU A 95 -30.58 107.03 16.89
CA GLU A 95 -30.91 105.99 17.88
C GLU A 95 -31.66 104.82 17.24
N ILE A 96 -32.71 105.09 16.46
CA ILE A 96 -33.48 104.09 15.70
C ILE A 96 -32.57 103.30 14.76
N CYS A 97 -31.73 103.97 13.96
CA CYS A 97 -30.78 103.29 13.08
C CYS A 97 -29.73 102.47 13.87
N THR A 98 -29.32 102.88 15.08
CA THR A 98 -28.42 102.05 15.90
C THR A 98 -29.12 100.82 16.49
N GLU A 99 -30.41 100.90 16.85
CA GLU A 99 -31.20 99.72 17.23
C GLU A 99 -31.38 98.76 16.05
N GLU A 100 -31.74 99.27 14.87
CA GLU A 100 -31.88 98.43 13.68
C GLU A 100 -30.57 97.73 13.30
N VAL A 101 -29.43 98.44 13.38
CA VAL A 101 -28.09 97.85 13.20
C VAL A 101 -27.73 96.84 14.29
N LYS A 102 -28.22 96.98 15.54
CA LYS A 102 -28.06 95.93 16.57
C LYS A 102 -28.88 94.70 16.22
N THR A 103 -30.16 94.85 15.86
CA THR A 103 -31.04 93.71 15.53
C THR A 103 -30.59 92.96 14.29
N GLN A 104 -30.08 93.67 13.27
CA GLN A 104 -29.48 93.02 12.09
C GLN A 104 -28.18 92.29 12.45
N LYS A 105 -27.34 92.84 13.35
CA LYS A 105 -26.13 92.15 13.83
C LYS A 105 -26.43 90.89 14.65
N THR A 106 -27.46 90.91 15.52
CA THR A 106 -27.87 89.70 16.24
C THR A 106 -28.45 88.65 15.29
N TYR A 107 -29.26 89.07 14.29
CA TYR A 107 -29.77 88.17 13.27
C TYR A 107 -28.66 87.56 12.39
N MET A 108 -27.64 88.34 12.01
CA MET A 108 -26.45 87.83 11.33
C MET A 108 -25.69 86.81 12.21
N ALA A 109 -25.50 87.08 13.51
CA ALA A 109 -24.82 86.15 14.41
C ALA A 109 -25.59 84.83 14.59
N GLU A 110 -26.93 84.89 14.66
CA GLU A 110 -27.80 83.71 14.64
C GLU A 110 -27.72 82.92 13.33
N LEU A 111 -27.72 83.60 12.18
CA LEU A 111 -27.56 82.96 10.87
C LEU A 111 -26.19 82.28 10.75
N GLU A 112 -25.11 82.96 11.15
CA GLU A 112 -23.78 82.35 11.21
C GLU A 112 -23.75 81.14 12.15
N GLN A 113 -24.44 81.18 13.30
CA GLN A 113 -24.49 80.03 14.20
C GLN A 113 -25.24 78.86 13.55
N ARG A 114 -26.39 79.10 12.92
CA ARG A 114 -27.12 78.08 12.14
C ARG A 114 -26.27 77.53 11.00
N ILE A 115 -25.48 78.36 10.30
CA ILE A 115 -24.51 77.92 9.28
C ILE A 115 -23.41 77.06 9.90
N ARG A 116 -22.83 77.44 11.05
CA ARG A 116 -21.83 76.65 11.78
C ARG A 116 -22.38 75.29 12.22
N ASP A 117 -23.64 75.22 12.67
CA ASP A 117 -24.24 73.98 13.15
C ASP A 117 -24.70 73.07 11.99
N VAL A 118 -25.24 73.63 10.91
CA VAL A 118 -25.52 72.87 9.67
C VAL A 118 -24.22 72.35 9.03
N THR A 119 -23.14 73.13 8.98
CA THR A 119 -21.85 72.68 8.41
C THR A 119 -21.17 71.61 9.26
N LYS A 120 -21.34 71.62 10.60
CA LYS A 120 -20.97 70.48 11.47
C LYS A 120 -21.80 69.23 11.14
N ASN A 121 -23.12 69.36 11.02
CA ASN A 121 -24.01 68.23 10.74
C ASN A 121 -23.72 67.62 9.35
N VAL A 122 -23.47 68.44 8.33
CA VAL A 122 -23.04 67.99 7.00
C VAL A 122 -21.67 67.28 7.06
N HIS A 123 -20.73 67.75 7.89
CA HIS A 123 -19.46 67.03 8.10
C HIS A 123 -19.63 65.71 8.86
N ALA A 124 -20.55 65.61 9.82
CA ALA A 124 -20.86 64.37 10.52
C ALA A 124 -21.49 63.34 9.56
N LEU A 125 -22.47 63.76 8.75
CA LEU A 125 -23.09 62.92 7.73
C LEU A 125 -22.07 62.47 6.67
N LYS A 126 -21.22 63.38 6.15
CA LYS A 126 -20.13 63.02 5.23
C LYS A 126 -19.06 62.09 5.82
N LYS A 127 -18.94 61.99 7.15
CA LYS A 127 -18.06 61.01 7.82
C LYS A 127 -18.73 59.65 8.05
N MET A 128 -20.06 59.59 8.05
CA MET A 128 -20.82 58.34 8.20
C MET A 128 -21.31 57.76 6.87
N GLN A 129 -21.34 58.57 5.81
CA GLN A 129 -21.59 58.10 4.46
C GLN A 129 -20.38 57.30 3.96
N ILE A 130 -20.55 55.97 3.91
CA ILE A 130 -19.63 55.06 3.24
C ILE A 130 -19.51 55.51 1.77
N THR A 131 -18.29 55.67 1.28
CA THR A 131 -18.05 56.01 -0.13
C THR A 131 -18.38 54.80 -1.01
N ASP A 132 -18.94 54.99 -2.21
CA ASP A 132 -19.30 53.87 -3.11
C ASP A 132 -18.15 52.86 -3.29
N ARG A 133 -16.93 53.37 -3.47
CA ARG A 133 -15.70 52.56 -3.50
C ARG A 133 -15.47 51.71 -2.24
N GLN A 134 -15.73 52.25 -1.04
CA GLN A 134 -15.60 51.47 0.19
C GLN A 134 -16.67 50.37 0.28
N TYR A 135 -17.87 50.63 -0.24
CA TYR A 135 -18.90 49.60 -0.38
C TYR A 135 -18.47 48.52 -1.38
N GLU A 136 -17.95 48.89 -2.55
CA GLU A 136 -17.34 47.98 -3.53
C GLU A 136 -16.19 47.16 -2.91
N ASP A 137 -15.26 47.80 -2.20
CA ASP A 137 -14.14 47.15 -1.49
C ASP A 137 -14.67 46.12 -0.45
N THR A 138 -15.72 46.45 0.32
CA THR A 138 -16.34 45.48 1.26
C THR A 138 -17.10 44.36 0.55
N CYS A 139 -17.72 44.64 -0.60
CA CYS A 139 -18.45 43.65 -1.38
C CYS A 139 -17.49 42.67 -2.07
N HIS A 140 -16.38 43.17 -2.62
CA HIS A 140 -15.28 42.36 -3.14
C HIS A 140 -14.63 41.52 -2.04
N ALA A 141 -14.40 42.08 -0.84
CA ALA A 141 -13.91 41.31 0.29
C ALA A 141 -14.88 40.19 0.70
N ALA A 142 -16.19 40.46 0.72
CA ALA A 142 -17.21 39.45 0.99
C ALA A 142 -17.21 38.34 -0.06
N VAL A 143 -17.20 38.68 -1.36
CA VAL A 143 -17.12 37.72 -2.47
C VAL A 143 -15.84 36.87 -2.38
N GLN A 144 -14.68 37.48 -2.14
CA GLN A 144 -13.43 36.73 -1.94
C GLN A 144 -13.49 35.79 -0.73
N THR A 145 -14.10 36.20 0.39
CA THR A 145 -14.29 35.29 1.53
C THR A 145 -15.20 34.11 1.17
N LEU A 146 -16.27 34.36 0.40
CA LEU A 146 -17.21 33.35 -0.08
C LEU A 146 -16.51 32.35 -1.03
N GLU A 147 -15.80 32.85 -2.04
CA GLU A 147 -14.97 32.04 -2.94
C GLU A 147 -13.95 31.18 -2.18
N THR A 148 -13.24 31.74 -1.17
CA THR A 148 -12.29 30.92 -0.38
C THR A 148 -12.97 29.90 0.53
N LEU A 149 -14.24 30.08 0.89
CA LEU A 149 -15.03 29.10 1.65
C LEU A 149 -15.57 28.01 0.73
N GLU A 150 -16.05 28.34 -0.47
CA GLU A 150 -16.45 27.36 -1.49
C GLU A 150 -15.27 26.50 -1.95
N ASN A 151 -14.11 27.09 -2.22
CA ASN A 151 -12.90 26.35 -2.57
C ASN A 151 -12.43 25.41 -1.44
N LYS A 152 -12.60 25.80 -0.16
CA LYS A 152 -12.34 24.91 0.99
C LYS A 152 -13.37 23.78 1.07
N LEU A 153 -14.66 24.09 0.87
CA LEU A 153 -15.73 23.10 0.89
C LEU A 153 -15.56 22.05 -0.21
N ASP A 154 -15.23 22.47 -1.43
CA ASP A 154 -14.91 21.58 -2.55
C ASP A 154 -13.63 20.75 -2.29
N ALA A 155 -12.60 21.34 -1.70
CA ALA A 155 -11.39 20.60 -1.30
C ALA A 155 -11.68 19.53 -0.24
N GLU A 156 -12.47 19.82 0.80
CA GLU A 156 -12.87 18.83 1.80
C GLU A 156 -13.87 17.79 1.22
N MET A 157 -14.78 18.19 0.34
CA MET A 157 -15.69 17.27 -0.38
C MET A 157 -14.90 16.30 -1.26
N LYS A 158 -13.86 16.76 -1.96
CA LYS A 158 -12.95 15.90 -2.74
C LYS A 158 -12.18 14.92 -1.87
N LYS A 159 -11.66 15.34 -0.70
CA LYS A 159 -11.03 14.43 0.28
C LYS A 159 -12.03 13.41 0.82
N PHE A 160 -13.24 13.84 1.18
CA PHE A 160 -14.30 12.95 1.66
C PHE A 160 -14.67 11.91 0.61
N ASN A 161 -14.90 12.33 -0.63
CA ASN A 161 -15.20 11.43 -1.75
C ASN A 161 -14.07 10.43 -2.01
N MET A 162 -12.80 10.86 -1.93
CA MET A 162 -11.63 9.97 -2.04
C MET A 162 -11.60 8.92 -0.92
N ILE A 163 -11.88 9.32 0.33
CA ILE A 163 -12.00 8.40 1.48
C ILE A 163 -13.18 7.43 1.29
N VAL A 164 -14.30 7.89 0.73
CA VAL A 164 -15.46 7.04 0.42
C VAL A 164 -15.12 6.02 -0.68
N THR A 165 -14.44 6.42 -1.76
CA THR A 165 -14.02 5.50 -2.83
C THR A 165 -13.04 4.43 -2.35
N GLU A 166 -12.12 4.80 -1.45
CA GLU A 166 -11.20 3.84 -0.82
C GLU A 166 -11.93 2.94 0.19
N ASN A 167 -12.93 3.46 0.90
CA ASN A 167 -13.77 2.65 1.77
C ASN A 167 -14.63 1.64 0.99
N THR A 168 -15.14 1.99 -0.19
CA THR A 168 -15.79 1.01 -1.09
C THR A 168 -14.79 -0.03 -1.60
N ARG A 169 -13.59 0.38 -2.04
CA ARG A 169 -12.53 -0.54 -2.48
C ARG A 169 -12.20 -1.57 -1.40
N MET A 170 -12.04 -1.14 -0.15
CA MET A 170 -11.80 -2.04 0.99
C MET A 170 -13.00 -2.96 1.30
N ARG A 171 -14.24 -2.50 1.13
CA ARG A 171 -15.44 -3.35 1.30
C ARG A 171 -15.54 -4.44 0.23
N ASP A 172 -15.20 -4.11 -1.02
CA ASP A 172 -15.18 -5.06 -2.11
C ASP A 172 -14.06 -6.10 -1.91
N GLU A 173 -12.89 -5.66 -1.45
CA GLU A 173 -11.77 -6.54 -1.08
C GLU A 173 -12.13 -7.49 0.07
N ILE A 174 -12.76 -6.99 1.14
CA ILE A 174 -13.29 -7.80 2.25
C ILE A 174 -14.35 -8.80 1.73
N THR A 175 -15.24 -8.38 0.84
CA THR A 175 -16.28 -9.23 0.27
C THR A 175 -15.69 -10.36 -0.59
N HIS A 176 -14.67 -10.05 -1.40
CA HIS A 176 -13.90 -11.03 -2.17
C HIS A 176 -13.16 -12.02 -1.27
N LEU A 177 -12.52 -11.56 -0.19
CA LEU A 177 -11.86 -12.43 0.80
C LEU A 177 -12.85 -13.34 1.53
N LEU A 178 -14.05 -12.85 1.88
CA LEU A 178 -15.12 -13.66 2.48
C LEU A 178 -15.68 -14.70 1.50
N TRP A 179 -15.79 -14.37 0.21
CA TRP A 179 -16.16 -15.31 -0.85
C TRP A 179 -15.10 -16.42 -1.02
N ASN A 180 -13.82 -16.05 -1.11
CA ASN A 180 -12.71 -16.98 -1.16
C ASN A 180 -12.66 -17.91 0.06
N ARG A 181 -12.88 -17.37 1.27
CA ARG A 181 -12.99 -18.18 2.50
C ARG A 181 -14.15 -19.18 2.45
N ARG A 182 -15.33 -18.78 1.97
CA ARG A 182 -16.48 -19.69 1.78
C ARG A 182 -16.16 -20.79 0.76
N ASN A 183 -15.52 -20.45 -0.35
CA ASN A 183 -15.11 -21.43 -1.36
C ASN A 183 -14.07 -22.42 -0.81
N PHE A 184 -13.02 -21.92 -0.16
CA PHE A 184 -12.01 -22.76 0.49
C PHE A 184 -12.65 -23.71 1.52
N GLN A 185 -13.52 -23.21 2.40
CA GLN A 185 -14.18 -24.05 3.40
C GLN A 185 -15.14 -25.09 2.76
N THR A 186 -15.73 -24.79 1.60
CA THR A 186 -16.53 -25.74 0.82
C THR A 186 -15.68 -26.83 0.16
N LEU A 187 -14.48 -26.49 -0.35
CA LEU A 187 -13.53 -27.46 -0.89
C LEU A 187 -12.90 -28.32 0.22
N TRP A 188 -12.59 -27.71 1.37
CA TRP A 188 -12.07 -28.37 2.56
C TRP A 188 -13.06 -29.39 3.14
N GLY A 189 -14.35 -29.04 3.23
CA GLY A 189 -15.41 -30.00 3.59
C GLY A 189 -15.42 -31.20 2.64
N LYS A 190 -15.49 -30.96 1.32
CA LYS A 190 -15.45 -32.03 0.30
C LYS A 190 -14.18 -32.91 0.38
N LEU A 191 -13.04 -32.36 0.82
CA LEU A 191 -11.81 -33.11 1.03
C LEU A 191 -11.89 -34.01 2.27
N ILE A 192 -12.47 -33.50 3.37
CA ILE A 192 -12.76 -34.28 4.59
C ILE A 192 -13.78 -35.40 4.30
N ASP A 193 -14.85 -35.11 3.55
CA ASP A 193 -15.86 -36.09 3.16
C ASP A 193 -15.25 -37.23 2.33
N ARG A 194 -14.35 -36.90 1.39
CA ARG A 194 -13.59 -37.89 0.61
C ARG A 194 -12.64 -38.70 1.50
N LEU A 195 -11.91 -38.07 2.41
CA LEU A 195 -10.96 -38.75 3.30
C LEU A 195 -11.66 -39.69 4.28
N THR A 196 -12.78 -39.25 4.87
CA THR A 196 -13.59 -40.08 5.79
C THR A 196 -14.27 -41.24 5.05
N THR A 197 -14.81 -41.00 3.85
CA THR A 197 -15.35 -42.06 2.99
C THR A 197 -14.28 -43.07 2.59
N GLY A 198 -13.08 -42.61 2.22
CA GLY A 198 -11.94 -43.47 1.91
C GLY A 198 -11.47 -44.31 3.10
N LYS A 199 -11.40 -43.71 4.30
CA LYS A 199 -11.11 -44.44 5.55
C LYS A 199 -12.16 -45.50 5.87
N ARG A 200 -13.45 -45.22 5.67
CA ARG A 200 -14.50 -46.24 5.84
C ARG A 200 -14.29 -47.39 4.86
N ILE A 201 -14.12 -47.12 3.56
CA ILE A 201 -13.88 -48.17 2.55
C ILE A 201 -12.64 -49.00 2.88
N MET A 202 -11.57 -48.39 3.42
CA MET A 202 -10.38 -49.10 3.88
C MET A 202 -10.67 -50.03 5.08
N LEU A 203 -11.45 -49.58 6.06
CA LEU A 203 -11.88 -50.41 7.20
C LEU A 203 -12.80 -51.55 6.75
N ASP A 204 -13.78 -51.27 5.90
CA ASP A 204 -14.70 -52.27 5.31
C ASP A 204 -13.91 -53.38 4.58
N LEU A 205 -12.80 -53.02 3.89
CA LEU A 205 -11.92 -53.96 3.20
C LEU A 205 -11.04 -54.78 4.17
N ILE A 206 -10.55 -54.17 5.26
CA ILE A 206 -9.77 -54.87 6.30
C ILE A 206 -10.66 -55.88 7.06
N GLU A 207 -11.90 -55.50 7.38
CA GLU A 207 -12.88 -56.41 7.99
C GLU A 207 -13.17 -57.60 7.06
N GLN A 208 -13.39 -57.34 5.76
CA GLN A 208 -13.61 -58.40 4.76
C GLN A 208 -12.39 -59.31 4.58
N ALA A 209 -11.17 -58.75 4.62
CA ALA A 209 -9.95 -59.54 4.60
C ALA A 209 -9.87 -60.45 5.84
N THR A 210 -10.09 -59.91 7.03
CA THR A 210 -10.10 -60.67 8.30
C THR A 210 -11.11 -61.82 8.25
N ILE A 211 -12.37 -61.53 7.91
CA ILE A 211 -13.44 -62.55 7.79
C ILE A 211 -13.09 -63.65 6.78
N THR A 212 -12.40 -63.33 5.68
CA THR A 212 -12.00 -64.32 4.67
C THR A 212 -10.75 -65.11 5.08
N TYR A 213 -9.84 -64.54 5.88
CA TYR A 213 -8.76 -65.28 6.54
C TYR A 213 -9.30 -66.24 7.60
N ASP A 214 -10.21 -65.79 8.47
CA ASP A 214 -10.83 -66.61 9.51
C ASP A 214 -11.54 -67.82 8.88
N GLN A 215 -12.35 -67.59 7.84
CA GLN A 215 -13.01 -68.67 7.08
C GLN A 215 -12.00 -69.62 6.44
N ARG A 216 -10.90 -69.12 5.87
CA ARG A 216 -9.85 -69.95 5.27
C ARG A 216 -9.18 -70.84 6.32
N GLU A 217 -8.88 -70.31 7.50
CA GLU A 217 -8.33 -71.10 8.61
C GLU A 217 -9.32 -72.19 9.05
N ASP A 218 -10.60 -71.83 9.19
CA ASP A 218 -11.69 -72.74 9.53
C ASP A 218 -11.83 -73.90 8.51
N TRP A 219 -11.66 -73.63 7.22
CA TRP A 219 -11.61 -74.66 6.17
C TRP A 219 -10.33 -75.50 6.20
N CYS A 220 -9.16 -74.89 6.46
CA CYS A 220 -7.91 -75.62 6.63
C CYS A 220 -7.96 -76.59 7.84
N ASN A 221 -8.55 -76.15 8.95
CA ASN A 221 -8.76 -76.96 10.15
C ASN A 221 -9.71 -78.13 9.88
N LYS A 222 -10.85 -77.89 9.21
CA LYS A 222 -11.78 -78.96 8.78
C LYS A 222 -11.09 -79.97 7.84
N LEU A 223 -10.29 -79.51 6.89
CA LEU A 223 -9.53 -80.37 5.99
C LEU A 223 -8.48 -81.22 6.74
N GLN A 224 -7.82 -80.65 7.76
CA GLN A 224 -6.84 -81.38 8.56
C GLN A 224 -7.50 -82.43 9.48
N ILE A 225 -8.68 -82.14 10.02
CA ILE A 225 -9.52 -83.11 10.74
C ILE A 225 -9.92 -84.27 9.81
N LEU A 226 -10.39 -83.98 8.59
CA LEU A 226 -10.75 -85.00 7.61
C LEU A 226 -9.54 -85.87 7.19
N ARG A 227 -8.37 -85.25 6.94
CA ARG A 227 -7.12 -85.97 6.64
C ARG A 227 -6.69 -86.90 7.78
N THR A 228 -6.76 -86.42 9.02
CA THR A 228 -6.35 -87.22 10.18
C THR A 228 -7.38 -88.29 10.55
N SER A 229 -8.67 -88.11 10.26
CA SER A 229 -9.66 -89.20 10.32
C SER A 229 -9.37 -90.25 9.26
N GLY A 230 -9.34 -89.87 7.97
CA GLY A 230 -9.14 -90.82 6.87
C GLY A 230 -7.82 -91.60 6.98
N HIS A 231 -6.77 -91.03 7.59
CA HIS A 231 -5.56 -91.77 7.91
C HIS A 231 -5.75 -92.81 9.03
N LYS A 232 -6.48 -92.48 10.11
CA LYS A 232 -6.84 -93.46 11.16
C LYS A 232 -7.71 -94.58 10.59
N ASP A 233 -8.72 -94.23 9.80
CA ASP A 233 -9.65 -95.17 9.17
C ASP A 233 -8.90 -96.12 8.21
N TYR A 234 -7.92 -95.60 7.46
CA TYR A 234 -7.00 -96.41 6.66
C TYR A 234 -6.13 -97.36 7.50
N VAL A 235 -5.54 -96.88 8.61
CA VAL A 235 -4.72 -97.73 9.50
C VAL A 235 -5.54 -98.85 10.12
N ILE A 236 -6.76 -98.55 10.60
CA ILE A 236 -7.70 -99.54 11.15
C ILE A 236 -8.04 -100.60 10.09
N ASN A 237 -8.39 -100.19 8.87
CA ASN A 237 -8.68 -101.12 7.77
C ASN A 237 -7.46 -102.00 7.42
N VAL A 238 -6.24 -101.44 7.40
CA VAL A 238 -5.00 -102.22 7.18
C VAL A 238 -4.77 -103.24 8.30
N GLU A 239 -5.07 -102.91 9.56
CA GLU A 239 -5.03 -103.85 10.67
C GLU A 239 -6.09 -104.95 10.56
N GLU A 240 -7.34 -104.61 10.25
CA GLU A 240 -8.41 -105.58 10.04
C GLU A 240 -8.08 -106.52 8.89
N MET A 241 -7.64 -106.01 7.75
CA MET A 241 -7.19 -106.82 6.60
C MET A 241 -6.01 -107.72 6.95
N ARG A 242 -5.11 -107.30 7.85
CA ARG A 242 -4.06 -108.15 8.41
C ARG A 242 -4.63 -109.27 9.29
N ARG A 243 -5.61 -108.97 10.16
CA ARG A 243 -6.31 -109.96 11.00
C ARG A 243 -7.10 -110.97 10.16
N TYR A 244 -7.83 -110.52 9.13
CA TYR A 244 -8.53 -111.39 8.20
C TYR A 244 -7.58 -112.31 7.44
N ARG A 245 -6.45 -111.79 6.92
CA ARG A 245 -5.40 -112.62 6.31
C ARG A 245 -4.84 -113.66 7.27
N GLN A 246 -4.53 -113.28 8.52
CA GLN A 246 -4.04 -114.20 9.54
C GLN A 246 -5.06 -115.31 9.89
N ASN A 247 -6.36 -114.97 9.93
CA ASN A 247 -7.42 -115.94 10.16
C ASN A 247 -7.60 -116.90 8.96
N ILE A 248 -7.56 -116.40 7.73
CA ILE A 248 -7.55 -117.25 6.51
C ILE A 248 -6.34 -118.18 6.53
N ASP A 249 -5.15 -117.66 6.84
CA ASP A 249 -3.92 -118.45 6.99
C ASP A 249 -4.07 -119.55 8.06
N HIS A 250 -4.72 -119.25 9.18
CA HIS A 250 -5.00 -120.21 10.25
C HIS A 250 -5.99 -121.28 9.79
N ILE A 251 -7.08 -120.91 9.11
CA ILE A 251 -8.07 -121.83 8.55
C ILE A 251 -7.43 -122.74 7.50
N VAL A 252 -6.62 -122.20 6.59
CA VAL A 252 -5.90 -122.99 5.56
C VAL A 252 -4.84 -123.91 6.19
N LYS A 253 -4.17 -123.49 7.28
CA LYS A 253 -3.26 -124.37 8.05
C LYS A 253 -4.03 -125.48 8.75
N LEU A 254 -5.21 -125.18 9.32
CA LEU A 254 -6.10 -126.16 9.96
C LEU A 254 -6.69 -127.16 8.95
N GLU A 255 -7.13 -126.70 7.79
CA GLU A 255 -7.62 -127.55 6.69
C GLU A 255 -6.51 -128.50 6.21
N LYS A 256 -5.31 -127.98 5.94
CA LYS A 256 -4.14 -128.80 5.58
C LYS A 256 -3.81 -129.81 6.68
N PHE A 257 -3.85 -129.41 7.94
CA PHE A 257 -3.62 -130.31 9.09
C PHE A 257 -4.70 -131.40 9.18
N LEU A 258 -5.98 -131.07 9.01
CA LEU A 258 -7.09 -132.02 9.03
C LEU A 258 -7.03 -132.99 7.85
N SER A 259 -6.69 -132.50 6.65
CA SER A 259 -6.45 -133.33 5.45
C SER A 259 -5.31 -134.34 5.68
N ILE A 260 -4.16 -133.87 6.18
CA ILE A 260 -3.01 -134.74 6.54
C ILE A 260 -3.36 -135.70 7.69
N LYS A 261 -4.22 -135.31 8.63
CA LYS A 261 -4.68 -136.17 9.74
C LYS A 261 -5.69 -137.23 9.29
N GLY A 262 -6.55 -136.90 8.33
CA GLY A 262 -7.58 -137.78 7.76
C GLY A 262 -7.06 -138.80 6.75
N GLN A 263 -5.88 -138.56 6.15
CA GLN A 263 -5.21 -139.56 5.34
C GLN A 263 -4.93 -140.84 6.15
N LYS A 264 -5.40 -141.99 5.63
CA LYS A 264 -5.30 -143.30 6.28
C LYS A 264 -3.84 -143.73 6.42
N ARG A 265 -3.27 -143.52 7.62
CA ARG A 265 -1.85 -143.77 7.92
C ARG A 265 -1.51 -145.25 7.78
N VAL A 266 -0.83 -145.62 6.70
CA VAL A 266 -0.13 -146.91 6.60
C VAL A 266 1.09 -146.82 7.51
N VAL A 267 1.06 -147.50 8.65
CA VAL A 267 2.14 -147.50 9.64
C VAL A 267 3.23 -148.51 9.24
N LYS A 268 3.83 -148.26 8.06
CA LYS A 268 5.14 -148.79 7.67
C LYS A 268 6.07 -147.59 7.41
N ASP A 269 7.34 -147.77 7.74
CA ASP A 269 8.42 -146.81 7.47
C ASP A 269 8.32 -145.43 8.13
N LEU A 270 7.62 -145.32 9.27
CA LEU A 270 7.79 -144.17 10.17
C LEU A 270 9.22 -144.11 10.72
N ILE A 271 9.76 -145.23 11.20
CA ILE A 271 11.14 -145.32 11.70
C ILE A 271 12.14 -144.95 10.59
N GLN A 272 12.01 -145.53 9.39
CA GLN A 272 12.90 -145.23 8.27
C GLN A 272 12.81 -143.75 7.83
N LYS A 273 11.61 -143.15 7.76
CA LYS A 273 11.47 -141.72 7.43
C LYS A 273 12.01 -140.81 8.53
N GLU A 274 11.98 -141.22 9.80
CA GLU A 274 12.57 -140.43 10.88
C GLU A 274 14.09 -140.54 10.91
N THR A 275 14.67 -141.73 10.71
CA THR A 275 16.13 -141.88 10.55
C THR A 275 16.63 -141.14 9.31
N LEU A 276 15.94 -141.24 8.18
CA LEU A 276 16.27 -140.47 6.97
C LEU A 276 16.19 -138.96 7.21
N LYS A 277 15.16 -138.46 7.90
CA LYS A 277 15.09 -137.03 8.25
C LYS A 277 16.17 -136.56 9.22
N ARG A 278 16.57 -137.41 10.18
CA ARG A 278 17.70 -137.12 11.08
C ARG A 278 19.01 -137.05 10.29
N VAL A 279 19.25 -138.01 9.37
CA VAL A 279 20.40 -138.00 8.46
C VAL A 279 20.36 -136.80 7.51
N GLU A 280 19.20 -136.38 7.01
CA GLU A 280 19.06 -135.22 6.12
C GLU A 280 19.35 -133.90 6.88
N MET A 281 18.79 -133.74 8.07
CA MET A 281 19.11 -132.63 8.98
C MET A 281 20.60 -132.60 9.34
N GLN A 282 21.19 -133.77 9.59
CA GLN A 282 22.60 -133.91 9.93
C GLN A 282 23.49 -133.54 8.74
N LYS A 283 23.18 -134.00 7.52
CA LYS A 283 23.86 -133.55 6.28
C LYS A 283 23.74 -132.04 6.06
N ILE A 284 22.58 -131.44 6.31
CA ILE A 284 22.39 -129.98 6.16
C ILE A 284 23.19 -129.22 7.23
N MET A 285 23.30 -129.75 8.45
CA MET A 285 24.19 -129.20 9.48
C MET A 285 25.67 -129.38 9.11
N GLU A 286 26.07 -130.54 8.58
CA GLU A 286 27.42 -130.82 8.10
C GLU A 286 27.80 -129.93 6.90
N GLN A 287 26.87 -129.70 5.96
CA GLN A 287 27.02 -128.75 4.86
C GLN A 287 27.22 -127.32 5.37
N LYS A 288 26.34 -126.83 6.26
CA LYS A 288 26.50 -125.48 6.84
C LYS A 288 27.75 -125.35 7.70
N MET A 289 28.13 -126.40 8.43
CA MET A 289 29.37 -126.44 9.19
C MET A 289 30.59 -126.47 8.26
N HIS A 290 30.48 -127.06 7.07
CA HIS A 290 31.50 -127.01 6.02
C HIS A 290 31.58 -125.62 5.38
N GLU A 291 30.44 -125.01 5.01
CA GLU A 291 30.34 -123.63 4.52
C GLU A 291 30.93 -122.62 5.52
N TYR A 292 30.54 -122.68 6.79
CA TYR A 292 31.10 -121.84 7.84
C TYR A 292 32.58 -122.13 8.08
N LYS A 293 33.04 -123.39 7.95
CA LYS A 293 34.46 -123.71 8.04
C LYS A 293 35.25 -123.14 6.85
N ILE A 294 34.71 -123.20 5.64
CA ILE A 294 35.28 -122.60 4.42
C ILE A 294 35.39 -121.08 4.61
N MET A 295 34.30 -120.40 4.94
CA MET A 295 34.30 -118.95 5.22
C MET A 295 35.28 -118.58 6.34
N LEU A 296 35.39 -119.39 7.40
CA LEU A 296 36.35 -119.16 8.47
C LEU A 296 37.80 -119.35 8.00
N THR A 297 38.09 -120.34 7.15
CA THR A 297 39.43 -120.50 6.54
C THR A 297 39.75 -119.37 5.56
N GLU A 298 38.81 -118.95 4.72
CA GLU A 298 38.96 -117.78 3.82
C GLU A 298 39.26 -116.50 4.61
N ILE A 299 38.56 -116.27 5.73
CA ILE A 299 38.81 -115.14 6.64
C ILE A 299 40.19 -115.24 7.29
N VAL A 300 40.63 -116.45 7.70
CA VAL A 300 41.95 -116.71 8.30
C VAL A 300 43.08 -116.51 7.29
N GLU A 301 42.91 -116.97 6.04
CA GLU A 301 43.85 -116.80 4.93
C GLU A 301 43.95 -115.33 4.51
N PHE A 302 42.82 -114.65 4.35
CA PHE A 302 42.76 -113.22 4.04
C PHE A 302 43.39 -112.36 5.15
N ALA A 303 43.09 -112.66 6.42
CA ALA A 303 43.69 -111.98 7.57
C ALA A 303 45.15 -112.40 7.85
N ARG A 304 45.64 -113.49 7.22
CA ARG A 304 46.96 -114.11 7.41
C ARG A 304 47.31 -114.36 8.89
N GLN A 305 46.34 -114.78 9.70
CA GLN A 305 46.45 -114.91 11.15
C GLN A 305 45.75 -116.17 11.65
N THR A 306 46.49 -117.07 12.30
CA THR A 306 46.02 -118.40 12.73
C THR A 306 45.10 -118.41 13.95
N ASN A 307 44.90 -117.28 14.64
CA ASN A 307 44.07 -117.18 15.84
C ASN A 307 42.85 -116.28 15.60
N THR A 308 41.66 -116.89 15.59
CA THR A 308 40.34 -116.26 15.39
C THR A 308 40.05 -115.13 16.38
N ASP A 309 40.49 -115.25 17.63
CA ASP A 309 40.18 -114.30 18.69
C ASP A 309 41.00 -113.02 18.53
N VAL A 310 42.12 -113.09 17.80
CA VAL A 310 42.93 -111.93 17.39
C VAL A 310 42.27 -111.24 16.20
N ILE A 311 41.72 -112.00 15.24
CA ILE A 311 40.94 -111.44 14.11
C ILE A 311 39.69 -110.73 14.64
N ALA A 312 38.91 -111.36 15.52
CA ALA A 312 37.69 -110.77 16.10
C ALA A 312 37.97 -109.49 16.90
N ARG A 313 39.07 -109.45 17.67
CA ARG A 313 39.51 -108.23 18.38
C ARG A 313 39.94 -107.12 17.41
N LYS A 314 40.72 -107.45 16.36
CA LYS A 314 41.12 -106.48 15.32
C LYS A 314 39.95 -105.98 14.48
N TYR A 315 38.93 -106.81 14.25
CA TYR A 315 37.69 -106.39 13.61
C TYR A 315 36.95 -105.39 14.50
N ARG A 316 36.67 -105.72 15.76
CA ARG A 316 35.98 -104.82 16.71
C ARG A 316 36.75 -103.50 16.93
N GLN A 317 38.08 -103.52 16.90
CA GLN A 317 38.88 -102.29 16.93
C GLN A 317 38.64 -101.45 15.66
N ARG A 318 38.79 -102.03 14.46
CA ARG A 318 38.52 -101.34 13.19
C ARG A 318 37.06 -100.88 13.05
N GLU A 319 36.11 -101.61 13.64
CA GLU A 319 34.70 -101.23 13.71
C GLU A 319 34.51 -99.96 14.55
N ALA A 320 35.17 -99.86 15.70
CA ALA A 320 35.19 -98.65 16.52
C ALA A 320 35.92 -97.48 15.85
N ASP A 321 37.06 -97.75 15.19
CA ASP A 321 37.81 -96.75 14.42
C ASP A 321 36.95 -96.20 13.26
N ASN A 322 36.30 -97.09 12.49
CA ASN A 322 35.38 -96.73 11.41
C ASN A 322 34.15 -95.96 11.92
N PHE A 323 33.57 -96.36 13.07
CA PHE A 323 32.45 -95.65 13.68
C PHE A 323 32.85 -94.24 14.17
N SER A 324 34.07 -94.10 14.70
CA SER A 324 34.66 -92.80 15.03
C SER A 324 34.85 -91.94 13.79
N SER A 325 35.40 -92.49 12.71
CA SER A 325 35.54 -91.81 11.41
C SER A 325 34.18 -91.40 10.81
N PHE A 326 33.17 -92.27 10.88
CA PHE A 326 31.81 -91.98 10.41
C PHE A 326 31.16 -90.86 11.23
N LYS A 327 31.33 -90.86 12.55
CA LYS A 327 30.88 -89.78 13.44
C LYS A 327 31.61 -88.46 13.15
N TYR A 328 32.91 -88.51 12.84
CA TYR A 328 33.67 -87.34 12.39
C TYR A 328 33.14 -86.80 11.06
N VAL A 329 32.84 -87.66 10.08
CA VAL A 329 32.22 -87.26 8.79
C VAL A 329 30.85 -86.62 9.01
N ILE A 330 29.99 -87.19 9.85
CA ILE A 330 28.69 -86.56 10.20
C ILE A 330 28.89 -85.18 10.84
N ASN A 331 29.81 -85.06 11.80
CA ASN A 331 30.11 -83.77 12.43
C ASN A 331 30.67 -82.76 11.42
N ALA A 332 31.50 -83.19 10.47
CA ALA A 332 32.03 -82.33 9.40
C ALA A 332 30.92 -81.89 8.43
N MET A 333 29.99 -82.77 8.08
CA MET A 333 28.81 -82.44 7.26
C MET A 333 27.88 -81.46 7.99
N ASN A 334 27.63 -81.65 9.29
CA ASN A 334 26.85 -80.71 10.10
C ASN A 334 27.53 -79.34 10.19
N ASN A 335 28.85 -79.30 10.41
CA ASN A 335 29.63 -78.06 10.40
C ASN A 335 29.61 -77.37 9.02
N MET A 336 29.61 -78.15 7.93
CA MET A 336 29.49 -77.62 6.57
C MET A 336 28.08 -77.06 6.28
N ALA A 337 27.03 -77.69 6.81
CA ALA A 337 25.67 -77.14 6.74
C ALA A 337 25.59 -75.80 7.50
N LEU A 338 26.03 -75.76 8.77
CA LEU A 338 26.09 -74.52 9.55
C LEU A 338 26.94 -73.42 8.88
N ALA A 339 28.07 -73.80 8.25
CA ALA A 339 28.89 -72.86 7.49
C ALA A 339 28.12 -72.30 6.29
N ASN A 340 27.40 -73.13 5.53
CA ASN A 340 26.56 -72.68 4.41
C ASN A 340 25.39 -71.79 4.89
N ASP A 341 24.77 -72.11 6.02
CA ASP A 341 23.69 -71.29 6.61
C ASP A 341 24.23 -69.90 7.00
N THR A 342 25.40 -69.83 7.66
CA THR A 342 26.05 -68.54 7.96
C THR A 342 26.46 -67.79 6.69
N LEU A 343 26.96 -68.49 5.67
CA LEU A 343 27.30 -67.92 4.36
C LEU A 343 26.06 -67.31 3.68
N GLY A 344 24.90 -67.98 3.77
CA GLY A 344 23.60 -67.47 3.32
C GLY A 344 23.24 -66.17 4.01
N SER A 345 23.24 -66.14 5.35
CA SER A 345 22.93 -64.93 6.13
C SER A 345 23.91 -63.76 5.86
N LEU A 346 25.18 -64.06 5.53
CA LEU A 346 26.15 -63.06 5.11
C LEU A 346 25.87 -62.52 3.71
N TYR A 347 25.44 -63.36 2.76
CA TYR A 347 25.00 -62.89 1.44
C TYR A 347 23.72 -62.04 1.53
N GLU A 348 22.76 -62.43 2.36
CA GLU A 348 21.55 -61.63 2.61
C GLU A 348 21.92 -60.25 3.18
N SER A 349 22.78 -60.19 4.21
CA SER A 349 23.23 -58.92 4.80
C SER A 349 24.07 -58.06 3.84
N ILE A 350 24.86 -58.67 2.95
CA ILE A 350 25.58 -57.95 1.88
C ILE A 350 24.60 -57.33 0.88
N GLU A 351 23.51 -58.02 0.54
CA GLU A 351 22.51 -57.51 -0.40
C GLU A 351 21.63 -56.42 0.24
N GLU A 352 21.27 -56.54 1.52
CA GLU A 352 20.65 -55.45 2.30
C GLU A 352 21.54 -54.19 2.32
N GLN A 353 22.85 -54.35 2.53
CA GLN A 353 23.80 -53.24 2.49
C GLN A 353 23.91 -52.62 1.10
N ARG A 354 23.89 -53.41 0.03
CA ARG A 354 23.87 -52.90 -1.36
C ARG A 354 22.62 -52.09 -1.64
N LEU A 355 21.43 -52.62 -1.32
CA LEU A 355 20.16 -51.91 -1.50
C LEU A 355 20.12 -50.59 -0.70
N SER A 356 20.72 -50.57 0.51
CA SER A 356 20.88 -49.34 1.29
C SER A 356 21.86 -48.34 0.63
N LEU A 357 22.97 -48.82 0.05
CA LEU A 357 23.96 -47.98 -0.63
C LEU A 357 23.40 -47.40 -1.94
N ASP A 358 22.71 -48.21 -2.74
CA ASP A 358 22.06 -47.77 -3.98
C ASP A 358 20.96 -46.74 -3.68
N HIS A 359 20.17 -46.94 -2.61
CA HIS A 359 19.20 -45.95 -2.17
C HIS A 359 19.84 -44.65 -1.69
N MET A 360 20.98 -44.72 -0.99
CA MET A 360 21.76 -43.53 -0.61
C MET A 360 22.35 -42.82 -1.83
N ALA A 361 22.84 -43.56 -2.84
CA ALA A 361 23.34 -43.00 -4.10
C ALA A 361 22.22 -42.30 -4.88
N GLU A 362 21.04 -42.91 -4.98
CA GLU A 362 19.83 -42.30 -5.56
C GLU A 362 19.39 -41.02 -4.83
N GLN A 363 19.53 -40.96 -3.50
CA GLN A 363 19.27 -39.73 -2.77
C GLN A 363 20.34 -38.66 -3.06
N GLN A 364 21.61 -39.05 -3.11
CA GLN A 364 22.72 -38.16 -3.42
C GLN A 364 22.61 -37.56 -4.82
N THR A 365 22.33 -38.34 -5.87
CA THR A 365 22.14 -37.80 -7.23
C THR A 365 20.99 -36.79 -7.28
N LYS A 366 19.84 -37.11 -6.69
CA LYS A 366 18.68 -36.19 -6.61
C LYS A 366 18.99 -34.90 -5.84
N THR A 367 19.87 -34.94 -4.83
CA THR A 367 20.34 -33.72 -4.15
C THR A 367 21.34 -32.92 -5.00
N ILE A 368 22.20 -33.59 -5.77
CA ILE A 368 23.14 -32.93 -6.69
C ILE A 368 22.38 -32.26 -7.83
N GLU A 369 21.46 -32.97 -8.50
CA GLU A 369 20.59 -32.43 -9.56
C GLU A 369 19.83 -31.16 -9.11
N ASN A 370 19.27 -31.17 -7.89
CA ASN A 370 18.57 -30.03 -7.31
C ASN A 370 19.52 -28.85 -6.99
N LEU A 371 20.74 -29.12 -6.52
CA LEU A 371 21.77 -28.10 -6.30
C LEU A 371 22.30 -27.53 -7.62
N GLU A 372 22.44 -28.35 -8.66
CA GLU A 372 22.81 -27.92 -10.01
C GLU A 372 21.71 -27.06 -10.64
N GLU A 373 20.43 -27.43 -10.50
CA GLU A 373 19.30 -26.58 -10.89
C GLU A 373 19.30 -25.22 -10.17
N GLN A 374 19.56 -25.21 -8.86
CA GLN A 374 19.63 -23.97 -8.07
C GLN A 374 20.82 -23.10 -8.49
N LEU A 375 21.99 -23.71 -8.74
CA LEU A 375 23.16 -23.02 -9.26
C LEU A 375 22.92 -22.48 -10.68
N GLN A 376 22.23 -23.23 -11.54
CA GLN A 376 21.90 -22.79 -12.89
C GLN A 376 20.94 -21.59 -12.87
N LYS A 377 19.90 -21.62 -12.03
CA LYS A 377 18.97 -20.50 -11.83
C LYS A 377 19.71 -19.27 -11.28
N SER A 378 20.42 -19.42 -10.16
CA SER A 378 21.19 -18.32 -9.57
C SER A 378 22.23 -17.74 -10.51
N THR A 379 22.90 -18.56 -11.34
CA THR A 379 23.87 -18.04 -12.33
C THR A 379 23.22 -17.39 -13.55
N GLN A 380 21.99 -17.77 -13.92
CA GLN A 380 21.17 -17.03 -14.90
C GLN A 380 20.74 -15.67 -14.31
N ASP A 381 20.21 -15.65 -13.09
CA ASP A 381 19.81 -14.41 -12.40
C ASP A 381 20.98 -13.44 -12.27
N THR A 382 22.17 -13.90 -11.86
CA THR A 382 23.35 -13.02 -11.79
C THR A 382 23.77 -12.50 -13.17
N LYS A 383 23.61 -13.27 -14.25
CA LYS A 383 23.95 -12.81 -15.61
C LYS A 383 23.00 -11.70 -16.08
N ILE A 384 21.71 -11.89 -15.86
CA ILE A 384 20.68 -10.88 -16.16
C ILE A 384 21.00 -9.59 -15.40
N LEU A 385 21.30 -9.68 -14.11
CA LEU A 385 21.67 -8.52 -13.29
C LEU A 385 22.99 -7.85 -13.74
N THR A 386 24.01 -8.61 -14.15
CA THR A 386 25.25 -8.02 -14.71
C THR A 386 25.02 -7.37 -16.07
N ASP A 387 24.15 -7.95 -16.92
CA ASP A 387 23.79 -7.36 -18.22
C ASP A 387 22.95 -6.09 -18.04
N GLU A 388 22.08 -6.03 -17.04
CA GLU A 388 21.34 -4.82 -16.66
C GLU A 388 22.27 -3.72 -16.13
N ILE A 389 23.23 -4.07 -15.26
CA ILE A 389 24.26 -3.14 -14.77
C ILE A 389 25.10 -2.62 -15.94
N HIS A 390 25.64 -3.50 -16.80
CA HIS A 390 26.38 -3.09 -17.98
C HIS A 390 25.55 -2.23 -18.96
N GLN A 391 24.24 -2.47 -19.08
CA GLN A 391 23.36 -1.58 -19.84
C GLN A 391 23.15 -0.23 -19.17
N LEU A 392 23.11 -0.15 -17.84
CA LEU A 392 23.03 1.10 -17.09
C LEU A 392 24.33 1.90 -17.20
N ASP A 393 25.49 1.26 -17.03
CA ASP A 393 26.81 1.87 -17.23
C ASP A 393 26.96 2.40 -18.66
N ASN A 394 26.55 1.62 -19.67
CA ASN A 394 26.55 2.07 -21.07
C ASN A 394 25.61 3.26 -21.33
N LYS A 395 24.51 3.40 -20.58
CA LYS A 395 23.62 4.58 -20.65
C LYS A 395 24.25 5.77 -19.94
N LEU A 396 24.87 5.55 -18.78
CA LEU A 396 25.57 6.57 -17.99
C LEU A 396 26.77 7.15 -18.77
N GLU A 397 27.62 6.30 -19.35
CA GLU A 397 28.73 6.73 -20.23
C GLU A 397 28.26 7.58 -21.42
N ARG A 398 27.11 7.23 -22.03
CA ARG A 398 26.52 8.03 -23.12
C ARG A 398 26.07 9.39 -22.59
N LEU A 399 25.32 9.42 -21.50
CA LEU A 399 24.90 10.67 -20.85
C LEU A 399 26.10 11.56 -20.47
N MET A 400 27.21 11.00 -19.98
CA MET A 400 28.42 11.76 -19.67
C MET A 400 29.09 12.35 -20.94
N LYS A 401 29.09 11.60 -22.05
CA LYS A 401 29.60 12.07 -23.35
C LYS A 401 28.66 13.14 -23.96
N ASP A 402 27.35 12.98 -23.81
CA ASP A 402 26.34 13.93 -24.25
C ASP A 402 26.41 15.23 -23.42
N ILE A 403 26.57 15.14 -22.10
CA ILE A 403 26.81 16.29 -21.22
C ILE A 403 28.11 17.00 -21.62
N HIS A 404 29.19 16.27 -21.91
CA HIS A 404 30.44 16.86 -22.41
C HIS A 404 30.25 17.57 -23.77
N TYR A 405 29.45 16.98 -24.67
CA TYR A 405 29.11 17.58 -25.96
C TYR A 405 28.30 18.87 -25.80
N VAL A 406 27.25 18.87 -24.97
CA VAL A 406 26.42 20.06 -24.70
C VAL A 406 27.23 21.14 -23.98
N PHE A 407 28.08 20.78 -23.02
CA PHE A 407 28.99 21.73 -22.35
C PHE A 407 29.90 22.46 -23.35
N LYS A 408 30.42 21.72 -24.35
CA LYS A 408 31.21 22.28 -25.45
C LYS A 408 30.37 23.11 -26.42
N LEU A 409 29.15 22.68 -26.75
CA LEU A 409 28.24 23.37 -27.66
C LEU A 409 27.74 24.71 -27.10
N CYS A 410 27.40 24.74 -25.80
CA CYS A 410 26.95 25.93 -25.09
C CYS A 410 28.08 26.91 -24.72
N HIS A 411 29.34 26.62 -25.12
CA HIS A 411 30.52 27.46 -24.86
C HIS A 411 30.70 27.81 -23.36
N CYS A 412 30.50 26.82 -22.48
CA CYS A 412 30.61 27.01 -21.03
C CYS A 412 32.07 27.23 -20.58
N ASP A 413 32.31 28.23 -19.73
CA ASP A 413 33.63 28.51 -19.18
C ASP A 413 34.14 27.35 -18.30
N LYS A 414 35.41 26.97 -18.51
CA LYS A 414 36.06 25.87 -17.79
C LYS A 414 36.79 26.32 -16.52
N ASP A 415 37.19 27.59 -16.47
CA ASP A 415 38.05 28.14 -15.42
C ASP A 415 37.47 28.01 -14.00
N PRO A 416 36.15 28.16 -13.75
CA PRO A 416 35.59 27.91 -12.42
C PRO A 416 35.72 26.46 -11.96
N LEU A 417 35.66 25.50 -12.89
CA LEU A 417 35.72 24.07 -12.62
C LEU A 417 37.18 23.60 -12.45
N LEU A 418 38.08 24.01 -13.34
CA LEU A 418 39.51 23.70 -13.25
C LEU A 418 40.14 24.20 -11.93
N ARG A 419 39.71 25.39 -11.46
CA ARG A 419 40.18 25.99 -10.20
C ARG A 419 39.68 25.26 -8.94
N LEU A 420 38.68 24.39 -9.06
CA LEU A 420 38.09 23.61 -7.96
C LEU A 420 38.45 22.12 -8.01
N LEU A 421 38.69 21.57 -9.21
CA LEU A 421 38.91 20.13 -9.46
C LEU A 421 40.35 19.77 -9.84
N GLY A 422 41.22 20.76 -10.09
CA GLY A 422 42.57 20.55 -10.60
C GLY A 422 42.59 20.06 -12.06
N ASP A 423 43.69 19.39 -12.46
CA ASP A 423 43.90 18.86 -13.81
C ASP A 423 43.05 17.61 -14.14
N GLN A 424 41.74 17.71 -13.91
CA GLN A 424 40.74 16.69 -14.24
C GLN A 424 39.78 17.22 -15.32
N SER A 425 40.32 17.42 -16.53
CA SER A 425 39.59 17.91 -17.71
C SER A 425 38.52 16.93 -18.24
N THR A 426 38.38 15.75 -17.63
CA THR A 426 37.40 14.72 -17.99
C THR A 426 36.27 14.61 -16.96
N ILE A 427 35.04 14.47 -17.49
CA ILE A 427 33.86 14.20 -16.67
C ILE A 427 33.96 12.77 -16.12
N LYS A 428 33.82 12.63 -14.81
CA LYS A 428 33.71 11.36 -14.07
C LYS A 428 32.57 11.49 -13.06
N ASP A 429 32.05 10.38 -12.56
CA ASP A 429 30.80 10.29 -11.79
C ASP A 429 30.69 11.33 -10.66
N TYR A 430 31.74 11.47 -9.85
CA TYR A 430 31.82 12.43 -8.74
C TYR A 430 31.87 13.91 -9.17
N ASN A 431 32.19 14.20 -10.44
CA ASN A 431 32.25 15.53 -11.03
C ASN A 431 31.01 15.88 -11.89
N VAL A 432 30.22 14.89 -12.37
CA VAL A 432 29.09 15.10 -13.32
C VAL A 432 28.16 16.22 -12.84
N LEU A 433 27.84 16.24 -11.55
CA LEU A 433 26.89 17.19 -10.97
C LEU A 433 27.37 18.64 -11.05
N LEU A 434 28.68 18.90 -10.89
CA LEU A 434 29.24 20.26 -11.01
C LEU A 434 29.27 20.74 -12.47
N TYR A 435 29.58 19.85 -13.42
CA TYR A 435 29.47 20.17 -14.85
C TYR A 435 28.03 20.50 -15.24
N LEU A 436 27.04 19.76 -14.70
CA LEU A 436 25.63 20.05 -14.91
C LEU A 436 25.20 21.39 -14.31
N GLN A 437 25.63 21.75 -13.10
CA GLN A 437 25.29 23.05 -12.49
C GLN A 437 25.83 24.25 -13.29
N VAL A 438 27.05 24.17 -13.83
CA VAL A 438 27.61 25.23 -14.69
C VAL A 438 26.84 25.32 -16.02
N LEU A 439 26.51 24.16 -16.61
CA LEU A 439 25.75 24.04 -17.85
C LEU A 439 24.30 24.52 -17.70
N GLU A 440 23.67 24.27 -16.55
CA GLU A 440 22.32 24.76 -16.21
C GLU A 440 22.31 26.29 -16.15
N ASN A 441 23.27 26.91 -15.46
CA ASN A 441 23.38 28.37 -15.39
C ASN A 441 23.58 29.02 -16.77
N THR A 442 24.45 28.46 -17.62
CA THR A 442 24.64 28.99 -18.99
C THR A 442 23.45 28.72 -19.90
N ILE A 443 22.76 27.59 -19.78
CA ILE A 443 21.52 27.31 -20.51
C ILE A 443 20.39 28.22 -20.04
N CYS A 444 20.21 28.47 -18.74
CA CYS A 444 19.21 29.42 -18.23
C CYS A 444 19.45 30.84 -18.78
N ASN A 445 20.70 31.32 -18.76
CA ASN A 445 21.05 32.61 -19.35
C ASN A 445 20.79 32.65 -20.87
N ASN A 446 21.11 31.58 -21.60
CA ASN A 446 20.81 31.48 -23.03
C ASN A 446 19.31 31.34 -23.33
N ILE A 447 18.52 30.69 -22.47
CA ILE A 447 17.06 30.59 -22.59
C ILE A 447 16.39 31.93 -22.25
N LEU A 448 16.91 32.71 -21.31
CA LEU A 448 16.47 34.10 -21.11
C LEU A 448 16.72 34.92 -22.39
N ASN A 449 17.94 34.88 -22.93
CA ASN A 449 18.28 35.54 -24.19
C ASN A 449 17.46 35.03 -25.40
N ALA A 450 17.08 33.74 -25.42
CA ALA A 450 16.25 33.15 -26.46
C ALA A 450 14.76 33.47 -26.30
N THR A 451 14.21 33.51 -25.08
CA THR A 451 12.80 33.87 -24.82
C THR A 451 12.50 35.34 -25.08
N TYR A 452 13.50 36.22 -24.98
CA TYR A 452 13.44 37.58 -25.54
C TYR A 452 13.30 37.58 -27.08
N LYS A 453 13.84 36.58 -27.79
CA LYS A 453 13.71 36.43 -29.26
C LYS A 453 12.47 35.64 -29.69
N THR A 454 12.06 34.60 -28.96
CA THR A 454 10.91 33.75 -29.32
C THR A 454 9.55 34.31 -28.89
N LYS A 455 9.47 35.60 -28.56
CA LYS A 455 8.21 36.34 -28.64
C LYS A 455 7.74 36.54 -30.09
N CYS A 456 8.62 36.39 -31.09
CA CYS A 456 8.27 36.62 -32.49
C CYS A 456 7.49 35.47 -33.16
N ASP A 457 7.88 34.20 -32.95
CA ASP A 457 7.34 33.07 -33.74
C ASP A 457 6.97 31.84 -32.92
N LYS A 458 5.80 31.28 -33.21
CA LYS A 458 5.29 29.99 -32.72
C LYS A 458 4.62 29.20 -33.85
N LYS A 459 5.07 27.98 -34.14
CA LYS A 459 4.25 26.93 -34.78
C LYS A 459 4.50 25.56 -34.14
N PHE A 460 3.44 24.76 -34.06
CA PHE A 460 3.43 23.43 -33.45
C PHE A 460 3.89 22.35 -34.44
N ALA A 461 4.36 21.22 -33.90
CA ALA A 461 4.49 19.95 -34.62
C ALA A 461 3.66 18.86 -33.90
N GLN A 462 2.95 18.03 -34.66
CA GLN A 462 2.07 16.98 -34.11
C GLN A 462 2.79 15.65 -33.94
N LYS A 463 2.54 14.97 -32.80
CA LYS A 463 2.85 13.54 -32.65
C LYS A 463 1.82 12.70 -33.41
N ARG A 464 2.28 11.61 -34.04
CA ARG A 464 1.44 10.46 -34.39
C ARG A 464 1.57 9.40 -33.28
N VAL A 465 0.53 8.60 -33.11
CA VAL A 465 0.50 7.45 -32.19
C VAL A 465 0.38 6.19 -33.05
N PHE A 466 1.18 5.17 -32.76
CA PHE A 466 0.94 3.81 -33.27
C PHE A 466 -0.06 3.11 -32.36
N ILE A 467 -0.95 2.32 -32.96
CA ILE A 467 -1.86 1.42 -32.26
C ILE A 467 -1.40 0.01 -32.62
N GLU A 468 -1.18 -0.84 -31.61
CA GLU A 468 -0.90 -2.27 -31.81
C GLU A 468 -2.20 -3.05 -31.71
N ASP A 469 -2.60 -3.70 -32.82
CA ASP A 469 -3.70 -4.64 -32.82
C ASP A 469 -3.28 -5.92 -32.06
N THR A 470 -4.00 -6.25 -31.00
CA THR A 470 -3.77 -7.45 -30.19
C THR A 470 -4.96 -8.41 -30.33
N GLU A 471 -4.76 -9.53 -31.03
CA GLU A 471 -5.79 -10.57 -31.14
C GLU A 471 -6.01 -11.28 -29.79
N PRO A 472 -7.26 -11.50 -29.36
CA PRO A 472 -7.55 -12.14 -28.08
C PRO A 472 -7.25 -13.65 -28.12
N THR A 473 -6.44 -14.11 -27.17
CA THR A 473 -6.05 -15.52 -27.05
C THR A 473 -7.26 -16.39 -26.68
N LYS A 474 -7.51 -17.45 -27.46
CA LYS A 474 -8.63 -18.36 -27.22
C LYS A 474 -8.33 -19.29 -26.04
N MET A 475 -9.08 -19.17 -24.95
CA MET A 475 -9.04 -20.17 -23.87
C MET A 475 -9.62 -21.50 -24.35
N HIS A 476 -8.82 -22.55 -24.29
CA HIS A 476 -9.28 -23.93 -24.50
C HIS A 476 -10.09 -24.41 -23.29
N THR A 477 -11.16 -25.16 -23.53
CA THR A 477 -11.93 -25.80 -22.45
C THR A 477 -11.11 -26.94 -21.82
N ILE A 478 -11.28 -27.15 -20.52
CA ILE A 478 -10.46 -28.09 -19.71
C ILE A 478 -10.48 -29.52 -20.29
N ASP A 479 -11.61 -29.92 -20.89
CA ASP A 479 -11.79 -31.24 -21.54
C ASP A 479 -10.85 -31.48 -22.75
N GLN A 480 -10.24 -30.43 -23.31
CA GLN A 480 -9.25 -30.54 -24.39
C GLN A 480 -7.81 -30.75 -23.87
N ILE A 481 -7.57 -30.50 -22.58
CA ILE A 481 -6.22 -30.48 -21.97
C ILE A 481 -5.89 -31.81 -21.29
N VAL A 482 -6.91 -32.54 -20.80
CA VAL A 482 -6.72 -33.80 -20.05
C VAL A 482 -7.35 -34.99 -20.79
N LYS A 483 -6.52 -35.90 -21.31
CA LYS A 483 -6.96 -37.21 -21.79
C LYS A 483 -7.30 -38.12 -20.61
N ASN A 484 -8.58 -38.15 -20.22
CA ASN A 484 -9.07 -39.00 -19.13
C ASN A 484 -8.90 -40.50 -19.47
N HIS A 485 -8.41 -41.30 -18.51
CA HIS A 485 -8.20 -42.74 -18.68
C HIS A 485 -9.45 -43.57 -18.33
N PRO A 486 -9.66 -44.75 -18.96
CA PRO A 486 -10.80 -45.61 -18.71
C PRO A 486 -10.79 -46.26 -17.31
N CYS A 487 -11.97 -46.65 -16.81
CA CYS A 487 -12.12 -47.25 -15.48
C CYS A 487 -11.57 -48.69 -15.43
N ALA A 488 -10.47 -48.89 -14.69
CA ALA A 488 -9.79 -50.19 -14.56
C ALA A 488 -10.72 -51.35 -14.16
N LEU A 489 -11.64 -51.14 -13.21
CA LEU A 489 -12.60 -52.15 -12.74
C LEU A 489 -13.53 -52.69 -13.85
N CYS A 490 -13.82 -51.89 -14.87
CA CYS A 490 -14.65 -52.34 -16.00
C CYS A 490 -13.82 -53.03 -17.08
N LEU A 491 -12.54 -52.66 -17.23
CA LEU A 491 -11.57 -53.41 -18.03
C LEU A 491 -11.36 -54.82 -17.42
N GLU A 492 -11.15 -54.89 -16.11
CA GLU A 492 -11.07 -56.14 -15.35
C GLU A 492 -12.35 -56.98 -15.48
N HIS A 493 -13.54 -56.36 -15.46
CA HIS A 493 -14.78 -57.11 -15.60
C HIS A 493 -14.94 -57.77 -16.99
N GLU A 494 -14.55 -57.10 -18.08
CA GLU A 494 -14.55 -57.74 -19.40
C GLU A 494 -13.51 -58.87 -19.48
N MET A 495 -12.31 -58.68 -18.90
CA MET A 495 -11.27 -59.72 -18.84
C MET A 495 -11.67 -60.93 -17.96
N ILE A 496 -12.46 -60.73 -16.91
CA ILE A 496 -12.93 -61.79 -15.99
C ILE A 496 -14.21 -62.47 -16.52
N SER A 497 -14.96 -61.85 -17.43
CA SER A 497 -16.20 -62.42 -17.98
C SER A 497 -16.01 -63.71 -18.79
N ASP A 498 -14.78 -64.04 -19.19
CA ASP A 498 -14.44 -65.31 -19.85
C ASP A 498 -14.28 -66.50 -18.86
N VAL A 499 -14.37 -66.27 -17.54
CA VAL A 499 -14.37 -67.35 -16.54
C VAL A 499 -15.77 -67.99 -16.44
N ILE A 500 -15.95 -69.11 -17.13
CA ILE A 500 -17.24 -69.80 -17.30
C ILE A 500 -17.64 -70.58 -16.02
N GLU A 501 -18.26 -69.90 -15.04
CA GLU A 501 -18.79 -70.54 -13.82
C GLU A 501 -20.06 -71.40 -14.04
N LYS A 502 -20.65 -71.40 -15.25
CA LYS A 502 -21.88 -72.15 -15.57
C LYS A 502 -21.84 -72.76 -16.96
N ALA A 503 -22.18 -74.04 -17.07
CA ALA A 503 -22.24 -74.75 -18.34
C ALA A 503 -23.27 -74.11 -19.29
N GLN A 504 -22.80 -73.57 -20.42
CA GLN A 504 -23.66 -72.97 -21.45
C GLN A 504 -24.05 -73.98 -22.54
N ARG A 505 -25.22 -73.77 -23.14
CA ARG A 505 -25.68 -74.48 -24.34
C ARG A 505 -24.97 -73.91 -25.58
N VAL A 506 -24.48 -74.78 -26.46
CA VAL A 506 -23.89 -74.41 -27.75
C VAL A 506 -24.90 -73.62 -28.60
N TRP A 507 -24.51 -72.43 -29.06
CA TRP A 507 -25.33 -71.56 -29.93
C TRP A 507 -25.29 -72.03 -31.39
N SER A 508 -26.35 -71.73 -32.14
CA SER A 508 -26.40 -71.98 -33.57
C SER A 508 -25.59 -70.94 -34.37
N ARG A 509 -25.18 -71.31 -35.59
CA ARG A 509 -24.40 -70.44 -36.49
C ARG A 509 -25.15 -69.16 -36.91
N ALA A 510 -26.47 -69.12 -36.77
CA ALA A 510 -27.27 -67.92 -37.01
C ALA A 510 -27.18 -66.93 -35.84
N GLU A 511 -27.46 -67.38 -34.62
CA GLU A 511 -27.42 -66.58 -33.37
C GLU A 511 -26.01 -65.98 -33.15
N VAL A 512 -24.95 -66.76 -33.40
CA VAL A 512 -23.56 -66.29 -33.35
C VAL A 512 -23.33 -65.15 -34.34
N LYS A 513 -23.85 -65.26 -35.57
CA LYS A 513 -23.63 -64.27 -36.63
C LYS A 513 -24.38 -62.96 -36.35
N GLU A 514 -25.59 -63.04 -35.81
CA GLU A 514 -26.38 -61.89 -35.36
C GLU A 514 -25.69 -61.16 -34.20
N ARG A 515 -25.22 -61.89 -33.18
CA ARG A 515 -24.42 -61.33 -32.06
C ARG A 515 -23.13 -60.66 -32.54
N LEU A 516 -22.43 -61.24 -33.51
CA LEU A 516 -21.24 -60.65 -34.14
C LEU A 516 -21.59 -59.38 -34.92
N GLN A 517 -22.69 -59.39 -35.68
CA GLN A 517 -23.18 -58.22 -36.40
C GLN A 517 -23.41 -57.04 -35.43
N ILE A 518 -24.10 -57.29 -34.31
CA ILE A 518 -24.37 -56.30 -33.26
C ILE A 518 -23.07 -55.74 -32.64
N ARG A 519 -22.06 -56.60 -32.39
CA ARG A 519 -20.77 -56.16 -31.82
C ARG A 519 -19.91 -55.39 -32.83
N ILE A 520 -20.15 -55.53 -34.13
CA ILE A 520 -19.47 -54.79 -35.23
C ILE A 520 -20.20 -53.49 -35.59
N THR A 521 -21.52 -53.38 -35.37
CA THR A 521 -22.29 -52.16 -35.65
C THR A 521 -22.41 -51.20 -34.48
N ALA A 522 -21.91 -51.56 -33.29
CA ALA A 522 -21.62 -50.59 -32.24
C ALA A 522 -20.36 -49.79 -32.62
N PRO A 523 -20.33 -48.45 -32.46
CA PRO A 523 -19.08 -47.70 -32.59
C PRO A 523 -18.09 -48.11 -31.49
N ASP A 524 -16.79 -47.96 -31.75
CA ASP A 524 -15.69 -48.18 -30.78
C ASP A 524 -15.64 -47.09 -29.70
N ASP A 525 -16.75 -46.96 -28.95
CA ASP A 525 -16.98 -45.96 -27.93
C ASP A 525 -16.18 -46.29 -26.66
N ASN A 526 -14.97 -45.75 -26.63
CA ASN A 526 -14.22 -45.48 -25.40
C ASN A 526 -15.03 -44.66 -24.35
N LEU A 527 -16.20 -44.11 -24.74
CA LEU A 527 -17.16 -43.47 -23.84
C LEU A 527 -17.89 -44.45 -22.91
N THR A 528 -17.95 -45.75 -23.19
CA THR A 528 -18.57 -46.74 -22.29
C THR A 528 -17.85 -46.87 -20.94
N TYR A 529 -16.56 -46.52 -20.88
CA TYR A 529 -15.75 -46.51 -19.66
C TYR A 529 -15.91 -45.24 -18.81
N LEU A 530 -16.68 -44.25 -19.26
CA LEU A 530 -16.92 -42.98 -18.57
C LEU A 530 -18.24 -42.99 -17.79
N HIS A 531 -18.25 -43.70 -16.65
CA HIS A 531 -19.35 -43.69 -15.70
C HIS A 531 -18.89 -43.22 -14.31
N THR A 532 -19.81 -42.66 -13.52
CA THR A 532 -19.54 -42.40 -12.08
C THR A 532 -19.38 -43.72 -11.32
N LEU A 533 -18.67 -43.72 -10.18
CA LEU A 533 -18.47 -44.92 -9.35
C LEU A 533 -19.79 -45.63 -8.97
N SER A 534 -20.89 -44.88 -8.83
CA SER A 534 -22.24 -45.40 -8.57
C SER A 534 -22.88 -46.20 -9.71
N LYS A 535 -22.28 -46.18 -10.91
CA LYS A 535 -22.75 -46.90 -12.11
C LYS A 535 -21.77 -48.01 -12.56
N CYS A 536 -20.74 -48.28 -11.77
CA CYS A 536 -19.72 -49.29 -12.08
C CYS A 536 -20.26 -50.73 -11.95
N HIS A 537 -19.72 -51.65 -12.75
CA HIS A 537 -20.02 -53.09 -12.67
C HIS A 537 -19.34 -53.74 -11.45
N MET A 538 -19.87 -53.48 -10.25
CA MET A 538 -19.34 -54.08 -9.02
C MET A 538 -19.65 -55.59 -8.94
N PRO A 539 -18.70 -56.42 -8.44
CA PRO A 539 -18.91 -57.85 -8.24
C PRO A 539 -20.17 -58.16 -7.42
N GLN A 540 -20.82 -59.30 -7.73
CA GLN A 540 -22.14 -59.63 -7.19
C GLN A 540 -22.18 -59.73 -5.66
N ALA A 541 -21.09 -60.16 -5.02
CA ALA A 541 -20.93 -60.15 -3.57
C ALA A 541 -21.06 -58.74 -2.95
N ARG A 542 -20.53 -57.71 -3.62
CA ARG A 542 -20.56 -56.30 -3.17
C ARG A 542 -21.93 -55.66 -3.39
N ARG A 543 -22.65 -56.07 -4.46
CA ARG A 543 -24.06 -55.71 -4.66
C ARG A 543 -24.95 -56.32 -3.57
N MET A 544 -24.69 -57.55 -3.13
CA MET A 544 -25.36 -58.19 -2.00
C MET A 544 -25.06 -57.52 -0.65
N GLN A 545 -23.86 -56.96 -0.45
CA GLN A 545 -23.52 -56.17 0.74
C GLN A 545 -24.25 -54.82 0.77
N GLN A 546 -24.33 -54.09 -0.34
CA GLN A 546 -25.05 -52.81 -0.36
C GLN A 546 -26.55 -52.95 -0.04
N LEU A 547 -27.16 -54.08 -0.43
CA LEU A 547 -28.54 -54.45 -0.05
C LEU A 547 -28.71 -54.84 1.44
N ARG A 548 -27.65 -54.77 2.27
CA ARG A 548 -27.71 -54.88 3.74
C ARG A 548 -27.48 -53.54 4.45
N TYR A 549 -27.18 -52.48 3.69
CA TYR A 549 -26.90 -51.12 4.18
C TYR A 549 -27.83 -50.07 3.54
N GLN A 550 -28.98 -50.52 3.04
CA GLN A 550 -30.18 -49.74 2.70
C GLN A 550 -31.35 -50.28 3.52
#